data_AF-A0A7Y3EWV2-F1
#
_entry.id   AF-A0A7Y3EWV2-F1
#
_cell.length_a   1.000
_cell.length_b   1.000
_cell.length_c   1.000
_cell.angle_alpha   90.00
_cell.angle_beta   90.00
_cell.angle_gamma   90.00
#
_symmetry.space_group_name_H-M   'P 1'
#
loop_
_entity.id
_entity.type
_entity.pdbx_description
1 polymer ?
#
loop_
_entity_poly.entity_id
_entity_poly.type
_entity_poly.pdbx_seq_one_letter_code
_entity_poly.pdbx_strand_id
1 'polypeptide(L)' 'KVEDIDAAHKELSEKGVVCVKPPVDAGDNRIAFFKGPDDIVFEVLQPI' A
#
# COMPACT_ATOMS: atom_id res chain seq x y z
N LYS A 1 -7.60 4.64 1.86
CA LYS A 1 -7.11 5.84 1.12
C LYS A 1 -6.04 6.52 1.96
N VAL A 2 -4.93 6.95 1.36
CA VAL A 2 -3.81 7.63 2.04
C VAL A 2 -3.42 8.90 1.28
N GLU A 3 -2.70 9.81 1.95
CA GLU A 3 -2.18 11.04 1.35
C GLU A 3 -0.85 10.80 0.62
N ASP A 4 0.03 9.97 1.19
CA ASP A 4 1.31 9.56 0.60
C ASP A 4 1.49 8.04 0.77
N ILE A 5 1.38 7.32 -0.35
CA ILE A 5 1.48 5.88 -0.40
C ILE A 5 2.93 5.37 -0.30
N ASP A 6 3.91 6.20 -0.64
CA ASP A 6 5.33 5.84 -0.50
C ASP A 6 5.73 5.92 0.98
N ALA A 7 5.27 6.95 1.68
CA ALA A 7 5.40 7.07 3.13
C ALA A 7 4.68 5.90 3.85
N ALA A 8 3.44 5.60 3.45
CA ALA A 8 2.69 4.47 4.01
C ALA A 8 3.40 3.12 3.73
N HIS A 9 3.91 2.91 2.51
CA HIS A 9 4.67 1.71 2.15
C HIS A 9 5.92 1.56 3.03
N LYS A 10 6.67 2.64 3.25
CA LYS A 10 7.86 2.62 4.10
C LYS A 10 7.50 2.26 5.54
N GLU A 11 6.51 2.94 6.12
CA GLU A 11 6.08 2.70 7.51
C GLU A 11 5.59 1.25 7.69
N LEU A 12 4.78 0.74 6.76
CA LEU A 12 4.27 -0.62 6.80
C LEU A 12 5.40 -1.66 6.65
N SER A 13 6.37 -1.38 5.78
CA SER A 13 7.55 -2.24 5.62
C SER A 13 8.40 -2.27 6.91
N GLU A 14 8.58 -1.14 7.58
CA GLU A 14 9.29 -1.06 8.88
C GLU A 14 8.54 -1.80 10.00
N LYS A 15 7.21 -1.85 9.91
CA LYS A 15 6.34 -2.63 10.81
C LYS A 15 6.31 -4.14 10.48
N GLY A 16 7.04 -4.58 9.45
CA GLY A 16 7.07 -5.98 9.01
C GLY A 16 5.81 -6.44 8.29
N VAL A 17 4.98 -5.51 7.82
CA VAL A 17 3.80 -5.83 7.00
C VAL A 17 4.27 -6.25 5.61
N VAL A 18 3.72 -7.36 5.10
CA VAL A 18 4.12 -7.90 3.82
C VAL A 18 3.51 -7.07 2.70
N CYS A 19 4.36 -6.43 1.90
CA CYS A 19 3.95 -5.79 0.65
C CYS A 19 3.82 -6.85 -0.45
N VAL A 20 2.60 -7.08 -0.93
CA VAL A 20 2.31 -8.03 -2.01
C VAL A 20 2.57 -7.40 -3.37
N LYS A 21 2.24 -6.11 -3.49
CA LYS A 21 2.51 -5.32 -4.69
C LYS A 21 2.90 -3.90 -4.27
N PRO A 22 4.09 -3.42 -4.66
CA PRO A 22 4.54 -2.07 -4.32
C PRO A 22 3.63 -1.01 -4.95
N PRO A 23 3.71 0.26 -4.50
CA PRO A 23 2.97 1.36 -5.09
C PRO A 23 3.22 1.45 -6.60
N VAL A 24 2.13 1.48 -7.37
CA VAL A 24 2.15 1.67 -8.82
C VAL A 24 1.08 2.67 -9.22
N ASP A 25 1.35 3.45 -10.26
CA ASP A 25 0.37 4.35 -10.84
C ASP A 25 -0.65 3.54 -11.66
N ALA A 26 -1.93 3.84 -11.46
CA ALA A 26 -3.08 3.14 -12.04
C ALA A 26 -4.20 4.15 -12.37
N GLY A 27 -4.09 4.78 -13.54
CA GLY A 27 -5.01 5.85 -13.95
C GLY A 27 -4.78 7.10 -13.10
N ASP A 28 -5.87 7.66 -12.55
CA ASP A 28 -5.83 8.85 -11.68
C ASP A 28 -5.48 8.54 -10.22
N ASN A 29 -5.06 7.31 -9.93
CA ASN A 29 -4.70 6.87 -8.59
C ASN A 29 -3.37 6.13 -8.58
N ARG A 30 -2.70 6.14 -7.44
CA ARG A 30 -1.57 5.28 -7.12
C ARG A 30 -2.03 4.23 -6.10
N ILE A 31 -1.74 2.96 -6.37
CA ILE A 31 -2.25 1.84 -5.58
C ILE A 31 -1.12 0.91 -5.12
N ALA A 32 -1.30 0.29 -3.95
CA ALA A 32 -0.40 -0.72 -3.40
C ALA A 32 -1.22 -1.80 -2.69
N PHE A 33 -0.70 -3.02 -2.63
CA PHE A 33 -1.35 -4.14 -1.96
C PHE A 33 -0.50 -4.66 -0.81
N PHE A 34 -1.10 -4.76 0.36
CA PHE A 34 -0.46 -5.23 1.58
C PHE A 34 -1.22 -6.42 2.15
N LYS A 35 -0.50 -7.33 2.80
CA LYS A 35 -1.06 -8.50 3.46
C LYS A 35 -1.01 -8.32 4.97
N GLY A 36 -2.18 -8.41 5.60
CA GLY A 36 -2.33 -8.35 7.04
C GLY A 36 -2.00 -9.66 7.76
N PRO A 37 -2.11 -9.64 9.09
CA PRO A 37 -1.83 -10.81 9.93
C PRO A 37 -2.77 -11.99 9.67
N ASP A 38 -4.02 -11.74 9.25
CA ASP A 38 -5.02 -12.78 8.99
C ASP A 38 -5.01 -13.31 7.54
N ASP A 39 -3.89 -13.15 6.83
CA ASP A 39 -3.73 -13.47 5.41
C ASP A 39 -4.59 -12.61 4.45
N ILE A 40 -5.32 -11.63 5.00
CA ILE A 40 -6.18 -10.73 4.22
C ILE A 40 -5.31 -9.71 3.46
N VAL A 41 -5.57 -9.58 2.16
CA VAL A 41 -4.94 -8.57 1.30
C VAL A 41 -5.81 -7.32 1.26
N PHE A 42 -5.20 -6.17 1.52
CA PHE A 42 -5.85 -4.87 1.47
C PHE A 42 -5.23 -4.00 0.39
N GLU A 43 -6.07 -3.25 -0.31
CA GLU A 43 -5.68 -2.24 -1.28
C GLU A 43 -5.55 -0.87 -0.58
N VAL A 44 -4.40 -0.24 -0.76
CA VAL A 44 -4.15 1.14 -0.35
C VAL A 44 -4.12 1.98 -1.61
N LEU A 45 -4.84 3.10 -1.56
CA LEU A 45 -5.06 3.97 -2.72
C LEU A 45 -4.79 5.42 -2.35
N GLN A 46 -4.03 6.12 -3.19
CA GLN A 46 -3.74 7.55 -3.15
C GLN A 46 -4.23 8.16 -4.46
N PRO A 47 -5.23 9.05 -4.46
CA PRO A 47 -5.58 9.83 -5.63
C PRO A 47 -4.43 10.78 -6.02
N ILE A 48 -4.17 10.92 -7.31
CA ILE A 48 -3.16 11.83 -7.87
C ILE A 48 -3.70 13.26 -7.94
#